data_AF-A0A935CRG4-F1
#
_entry.id   AF-A0A935CRG4-F1
#
_cell.length_a   1.000
_cell.length_b   1.000
_cell.length_c   1.000
_cell.angle_alpha   90.00
_cell.angle_beta   90.00
_cell.angle_gamma   90.00
#
_symmetry.space_group_name_H-M   'P 1'
#
loop_
_entity.id
_entity.type
_entity.pdbx_description
1 polymer ?
#
loop_
_entity_poly.entity_id
_entity_poly.type
_entity_poly.pdbx_seq_one_letter_code
_entity_poly.pdbx_strand_id
1 'polypeptide(L)' 'MFDTTMKDAIEHRLSVIGVQIRAYENQYGMNFEQFQSSGRSGELQAPTSYRIERDYFEWDSLITRRKKLNDILQWLA' A
#
# COMPACT_ATOMS: atom_id res chain seq x y z
N MET A 1 8.24 17.60 24.63
CA MET A 1 9.16 16.58 24.09
C MET A 1 8.29 15.58 23.36
N PHE A 2 8.22 15.66 22.02
CA PHE A 2 7.51 14.63 21.26
C PHE A 2 8.25 13.31 21.43
N ASP A 3 7.51 12.23 21.68
CA ASP A 3 8.08 10.92 21.99
C ASP A 3 8.83 10.38 20.78
N THR A 4 10.16 10.47 20.79
CA THR A 4 11.05 9.97 19.74
C THR A 4 10.77 8.49 19.42
N THR A 5 10.37 7.72 20.43
CA THR A 5 9.99 6.30 20.30
C THR A 5 8.79 6.13 19.36
N MET A 6 7.79 7.01 19.46
CA MET A 6 6.60 6.97 18.61
C MET A 6 6.96 7.29 17.16
N LYS A 7 7.80 8.31 16.95
CA LYS A 7 8.26 8.70 15.61
C LYS A 7 9.02 7.54 14.95
N ASP A 8 9.99 6.96 15.65
CA ASP A 8 10.81 5.85 15.15
C ASP A 8 9.95 4.62 14.81
N ALA A 9 8.94 4.32 15.65
CA ALA A 9 8.01 3.22 15.40
C ALA A 9 7.16 3.45 14.13
N ILE A 10 6.70 4.68 13.89
CA ILE A 10 5.95 5.04 12.68
C ILE A 10 6.84 4.93 11.44
N GLU A 11 8.06 5.46 11.49
CA GLU A 11 9.03 5.39 10.40
C GLU A 11 9.40 3.95 10.05
N HIS A 12 9.64 3.10 11.07
CA HIS A 12 9.85 1.67 10.87
C HIS A 12 8.65 1.02 10.18
N ARG A 13 7.42 1.32 10.62
CA ARG A 13 6.21 0.75 10.01
C ARG A 13 6.02 1.20 8.56
N LEU A 14 6.32 2.46 8.25
CA LEU A 14 6.31 3.00 6.89
C LEU A 14 7.31 2.27 5.98
N SER A 15 8.51 1.97 6.49
CA SER A 15 9.52 1.18 5.77
C SER A 15 9.00 -0.21 5.39
N VAL A 16 8.40 -0.92 6.36
CA VAL A 16 7.80 -2.26 6.12
C VAL A 16 6.68 -2.20 5.09
N ILE A 17 5.76 -1.24 5.21
CA ILE A 17 4.68 -1.04 4.24
C ILE A 17 5.24 -0.75 2.85
N GLY A 18 6.31 0.04 2.74
CA GLY A 18 6.98 0.33 1.48
C GLY A 18 7.53 -0.92 0.80
N VAL A 19 8.10 -1.87 1.54
CA VAL A 19 8.55 -3.17 1.00
C VAL A 19 7.37 -3.98 0.47
N GLN A 20 6.26 -4.05 1.21
CA GLN A 20 5.07 -4.79 0.81
C GLN A 20 4.41 -4.21 -0.44
N ILE A 21 4.32 -2.88 -0.55
CA ILE A 21 3.83 -2.21 -1.75
C ILE A 21 4.70 -2.55 -2.95
N ARG A 22 6.04 -2.46 -2.83
CA ARG A 22 6.96 -2.82 -3.91
C ARG A 22 6.82 -4.27 -4.35
N ALA A 23 6.44 -5.18 -3.45
CA ALA A 23 6.19 -6.58 -3.82
C ALA A 23 5.02 -6.70 -4.81
N TYR A 24 3.91 -5.98 -4.56
CA TYR A 24 2.80 -5.95 -5.51
C TYR A 24 3.16 -5.21 -6.81
N GLU A 25 3.90 -4.11 -6.72
CA GLU A 25 4.37 -3.37 -7.91
C GLU A 25 5.21 -4.27 -8.83
N ASN A 26 6.10 -5.06 -8.25
CA ASN A 26 6.89 -6.04 -8.98
C ASN A 26 6.04 -7.22 -9.50
N GLN A 27 5.08 -7.70 -8.72
CA GLN A 27 4.19 -8.80 -9.12
C GLN A 27 3.34 -8.44 -10.34
N TYR A 28 2.84 -7.21 -10.41
CA TYR A 28 1.94 -6.75 -11.46
C TYR A 28 2.61 -5.89 -12.53
N GLY A 29 3.87 -5.49 -12.33
CA GLY A 29 4.62 -4.65 -13.27
C GLY A 29 4.08 -3.23 -13.42
N MET A 30 3.32 -2.75 -12.43
CA MET A 30 2.62 -1.47 -12.45
C MET A 30 2.43 -0.94 -11.04
N ASN A 31 2.10 0.34 -10.88
CA ASN A 31 1.74 0.90 -9.57
C ASN A 31 0.26 0.63 -9.21
N PHE A 32 -0.13 0.95 -7.98
CA PHE A 32 -1.50 0.70 -7.50
C PHE A 32 -2.57 1.43 -8.32
N GLU A 33 -2.32 2.67 -8.76
CA GLU A 33 -3.29 3.46 -9.52
C GLU A 33 -3.56 2.86 -10.91
N GLN A 34 -2.49 2.37 -11.56
CA GLN A 34 -2.56 1.62 -12.80
C GLN A 34 -3.31 0.31 -12.59
N PHE A 35 -2.97 -0.45 -11.55
CA PHE A 35 -3.62 -1.71 -11.20
C PHE A 35 -5.13 -1.55 -10.95
N GLN A 36 -5.52 -0.54 -10.15
CA GLN A 36 -6.92 -0.21 -9.91
C GLN A 36 -7.66 0.18 -11.20
N SER A 37 -6.98 0.86 -12.13
CA SER A 37 -7.57 1.25 -13.41
C SER A 37 -7.77 0.07 -14.35
N SER A 38 -6.77 -0.82 -14.48
CA SER A 38 -6.85 -2.04 -15.29
C SER A 38 -7.88 -3.06 -14.76
N GLY A 39 -8.12 -3.08 -13.43
CA GLY A 39 -9.22 -3.86 -12.86
C GLY A 39 -10.60 -3.33 -13.24
N ARG A 40 -10.77 -2.00 -13.35
CA ARG A 40 -12.02 -1.38 -13.77
C ARG A 40 -12.31 -1.52 -15.27
N SER A 41 -11.27 -1.59 -16.11
CA SER A 41 -11.41 -1.79 -17.57
C SER A 41 -11.66 -3.25 -17.97
N GLY A 42 -11.51 -4.20 -17.04
CA GLY A 42 -11.65 -5.64 -17.33
C GLY A 42 -10.44 -6.25 -18.05
N GLU A 43 -9.29 -5.55 -18.08
CA GLU A 43 -8.04 -6.03 -18.69
C GLU A 43 -7.36 -7.12 -17.86
N LEU A 44 -7.71 -7.24 -16.57
CA LEU A 44 -7.23 -8.29 -15.68
C LEU A 44 -8.03 -9.60 -15.91
N GLN A 45 -7.38 -10.63 -16.45
CA GLN A 45 -8.05 -11.86 -16.92
C GLN A 45 -8.79 -12.65 -15.83
N ALA A 46 -9.99 -13.14 -16.21
CA ALA A 46 -10.99 -13.83 -15.38
C ALA A 46 -10.59 -15.14 -14.66
N PRO A 47 -9.60 -15.97 -15.06
CA PRO A 47 -9.33 -17.24 -14.36
C PRO A 47 -8.70 -17.08 -12.96
N THR A 48 -8.27 -15.88 -12.58
CA THR A 48 -7.63 -15.60 -11.28
C THR A 48 -8.32 -14.50 -10.47
N SER A 49 -9.62 -14.26 -10.75
CA SER A 49 -10.38 -13.13 -10.19
C SER A 49 -10.30 -13.03 -8.67
N TYR A 50 -10.44 -14.14 -7.94
CA TYR A 50 -10.37 -14.14 -6.47
C TYR A 50 -8.99 -13.71 -5.94
N ARG A 51 -7.90 -14.17 -6.58
CA ARG A 51 -6.54 -13.75 -6.19
C ARG A 51 -6.34 -12.26 -6.47
N ILE A 52 -6.76 -11.81 -7.65
CA ILE A 52 -6.64 -10.40 -8.06
C ILE A 52 -7.44 -9.50 -7.11
N GLU A 53 -8.65 -9.91 -6.74
CA GLU A 53 -9.51 -9.20 -5.79
C GLU A 53 -8.88 -9.13 -4.39
N ARG A 54 -8.36 -10.25 -3.89
CA ARG A 54 -7.66 -10.27 -2.61
C ARG A 54 -6.43 -9.36 -2.64
N ASP A 55 -5.59 -9.50 -3.66
CA ASP A 55 -4.37 -8.72 -3.81
C ASP A 55 -4.71 -7.22 -3.97
N TYR A 56 -5.83 -6.87 -4.63
CA TYR A 56 -6.38 -5.51 -4.66
C TYR A 56 -6.70 -4.98 -3.25
N PHE A 57 -7.50 -5.72 -2.47
CA PHE A 57 -7.89 -5.28 -1.13
C PHE A 57 -6.70 -5.17 -0.18
N GLU A 58 -5.76 -6.11 -0.26
CA GLU A 58 -4.55 -6.08 0.54
C GLU A 58 -3.70 -4.85 0.18
N TRP A 59 -3.48 -4.60 -1.11
CA TRP A 59 -2.71 -3.45 -1.57
C TRP A 59 -3.38 -2.12 -1.24
N ASP A 60 -4.70 -1.98 -1.44
CA ASP A 60 -5.47 -0.79 -1.04
C ASP A 60 -5.32 -0.50 0.46
N SER A 61 -5.36 -1.55 1.28
CA SER A 61 -5.18 -1.42 2.73
C SER A 61 -3.80 -0.88 3.09
N LEU A 62 -2.75 -1.27 2.34
CA LEU A 62 -1.39 -0.77 2.53
C LEU A 62 -1.26 0.70 2.13
N ILE A 63 -1.84 1.09 1.00
CA ILE A 63 -1.87 2.49 0.55
C ILE A 63 -2.58 3.37 1.59
N THR A 64 -3.73 2.93 2.07
CA THR A 64 -4.51 3.63 3.11
C THR A 64 -3.74 3.74 4.43
N ARG A 65 -3.11 2.66 4.90
CA ARG A 65 -2.29 2.68 6.12
C ARG A 65 -1.07 3.58 5.99
N ARG A 66 -0.39 3.54 4.84
CA ARG A 66 0.76 4.42 4.55
C ARG A 66 0.36 5.89 4.65
N LYS A 67 -0.77 6.27 4.03
CA LYS A 67 -1.31 7.63 4.09
C LYS A 67 -1.56 8.06 5.53
N LYS A 68 -2.31 7.27 6.30
CA LYS A 68 -2.61 7.57 7.72
C LYS A 68 -1.35 7.75 8.57
N LEU A 69 -0.35 6.89 8.38
CA LEU A 69 0.91 6.98 9.13
C LEU A 69 1.72 8.22 8.75
N ASN A 70 1.76 8.59 7.47
CA ASN A 70 2.37 9.84 7.03
C ASN A 70 1.65 11.05 7.60
N ASP A 71 0.31 11.06 7.63
CA ASP A 71 -0.48 12.14 8.21
C ASP A 71 -0.17 12.31 9.71
N ILE A 72 -0.04 11.21 10.46
CA ILE A 72 0.38 11.23 11.87
C ILE A 72 1.82 11.74 12.02
N LEU A 73 2.74 11.28 11.16
CA LEU A 73 4.14 11.71 11.21
C LEU A 73 4.28 13.21 10.95
N GLN A 74 3.48 13.77 10.02
CA GLN A 74 3.42 15.21 9.76
C GLN A 74 2.86 15.99 10.95
N TRP A 75 1.88 15.43 11.68
CA TRP A 75 1.35 16.05 12.88
C TRP A 75 2.34 16.06 14.06
N LEU A 76 3.26 15.09 14.10
CA LEU A 76 4.32 14.99 15.11
C LEU A 76 5.56 15.85 14.82
N ALA A 77 5.68 16.39 13.61
CA ALA A 77 6.80 17.22 13.16
C ALA A 77 6.64 18.68 13.57
#